data_AF-A0A939ZBG8-F1
#
_entry.id   AF-A0A939ZBG8-F1
#
_cell.length_a   1.000
_cell.length_b   1.000
_cell.length_c   1.000
_cell.angle_alpha   90.00
_cell.angle_beta   90.00
_cell.angle_gamma   90.00
#
_symmetry.space_group_name_H-M   'P 1'
#
loop_
_entity.id
_entity.type
_entity.pdbx_description
1 polymer ?
#
loop_
_entity_poly.entity_id
_entity_poly.type
_entity_poly.pdbx_seq_one_letter_code
_entity_poly.pdbx_strand_id
1 'polypeptide(L)'
;MKKSICFLIILAFIFSYTTVVCAYDTVDVYVNGEELKTDQPAIIYQDRTLVPLRAICEALKCNVDWNGETQTITIKNELTIVSVQIGNYYLSMKDRREDRGDGDVQTKPIDVPPMIMGDRTLVPARAISEALNADVSWDAENRRVNIKLDYDMIGDFKEGLSGVEKDGKWGFLNKEGEIVIPLVYDDVWSFRDGLAKVEKNGKYGFINKEGKVVVPLIYDDVYSFSEGLAMVKKDGKYGFVNKEGDAIVPLIYDEAWYYSDGLARVKKDDKYGFVNIEGELVIPLIYDFTFSFNEGLSEVEKDGKWGFINKKGEVVVPLIYDDVYSFSEGLAKVKKDGKSGYINKEGEIVIPLVYDSAGDFSEGLAYVKKDDKLCYINKEGEIVIPLVYDDVWSFMDGLAKVEKNGKYGFVNKEGKVVVPLIYDDVYSFSEGLAKVKKDGKYGFVNKEGDAIVPFIYDEADNFKEGFAAVRKGGYGNGGWGVINKDGELVVPLMYDSMIEFSGGIARVQLNGKRGKINKEGEIVVPFE
;
A
#
# COMPACT_ATOMS: atom_id res chain seq x y z
N MET A 1 80.65 70.99 -42.79
CA MET A 1 79.54 71.32 -43.71
C MET A 1 78.90 70.02 -44.21
N LYS A 2 77.59 69.86 -44.01
CA LYS A 2 76.63 68.91 -44.67
C LYS A 2 76.97 67.40 -44.59
N LYS A 3 76.26 66.60 -43.77
CA LYS A 3 74.90 66.00 -43.91
C LYS A 3 74.80 64.89 -44.98
N SER A 4 74.43 63.67 -44.53
CA SER A 4 73.44 62.71 -45.10
C SER A 4 73.80 61.26 -44.71
N ILE A 5 73.23 60.72 -43.62
CA ILE A 5 72.06 59.82 -43.54
C ILE A 5 72.36 58.38 -44.05
N CYS A 6 72.66 57.49 -43.09
CA CYS A 6 72.58 56.02 -43.24
C CYS A 6 71.24 55.53 -42.70
N PHE A 7 70.50 54.76 -43.51
CA PHE A 7 69.41 53.91 -43.05
C PHE A 7 70.01 52.54 -42.68
N LEU A 8 69.90 52.13 -41.41
CA LEU A 8 70.20 50.77 -40.97
C LEU A 8 68.94 50.22 -40.30
N ILE A 9 68.36 49.19 -40.92
CA ILE A 9 67.21 48.43 -40.42
C ILE A 9 67.71 47.57 -39.26
N ILE A 10 67.19 47.81 -38.05
CA ILE A 10 67.37 46.93 -36.89
C ILE A 10 66.06 46.18 -36.70
N LEU A 11 66.09 44.88 -36.98
CA LEU A 11 65.02 43.93 -36.73
C LEU A 11 64.99 43.63 -35.21
N ALA A 12 63.99 44.13 -34.49
CA ALA A 12 63.76 43.80 -33.09
C ALA A 12 62.76 42.63 -33.01
N PHE A 13 63.25 41.44 -32.66
CA PHE A 13 62.40 40.30 -32.30
C PHE A 13 61.78 40.56 -30.91
N ILE A 14 60.49 40.84 -30.88
CA ILE A 14 59.69 40.87 -29.65
C ILE A 14 59.18 39.44 -29.41
N PHE A 15 59.74 38.75 -28.42
CA PHE A 15 59.13 37.54 -27.87
C PHE A 15 57.94 37.95 -27.00
N SER A 16 56.72 37.84 -27.53
CA SER A 16 55.51 37.93 -26.72
C SER A 16 55.33 36.62 -25.95
N TYR A 17 55.51 36.64 -24.63
CA TYR A 17 55.05 35.57 -23.76
C TYR A 17 53.52 35.66 -23.67
N THR A 18 52.82 34.81 -24.41
CA THR A 18 51.40 34.56 -24.16
C THR A 18 51.30 33.69 -22.91
N THR A 19 50.76 34.21 -21.82
CA THR A 19 50.25 33.38 -20.73
C THR A 19 49.11 32.54 -21.30
N VAL A 20 49.33 31.24 -21.45
CA VAL A 20 48.25 30.29 -21.72
C VAL A 20 47.38 30.26 -20.47
N VAL A 21 46.23 30.91 -20.53
CA VAL A 21 45.17 30.71 -19.53
C VAL A 21 44.52 29.38 -19.90
N CYS A 22 44.86 28.31 -19.18
CA CYS A 22 44.16 27.04 -19.30
C CYS A 22 42.74 27.25 -18.78
N ALA A 23 41.77 27.35 -19.69
CA ALA A 23 40.37 27.25 -19.34
C ALA A 23 40.05 25.78 -19.05
N TYR A 24 39.56 25.50 -17.84
CA TYR A 24 39.08 24.16 -17.49
C TYR A 24 37.68 23.95 -18.07
N ASP A 25 37.41 22.72 -18.53
CA ASP A 25 36.07 22.34 -18.97
C ASP A 25 35.12 22.32 -17.77
N THR A 26 33.99 23.03 -17.87
CA THR A 26 32.96 23.04 -16.83
C THR A 26 31.99 21.88 -17.00
N VAL A 27 31.35 21.48 -15.90
CA VAL A 27 30.39 20.38 -15.88
C VAL A 27 29.26 20.68 -14.90
N ASP A 28 28.04 20.33 -15.28
CA ASP A 28 26.88 20.49 -14.40
C ASP A 28 26.82 19.34 -13.40
N VAL A 29 26.51 19.66 -12.16
CA VAL A 29 26.38 18.68 -11.07
C VAL A 29 24.97 18.77 -10.51
N TYR A 30 24.29 17.65 -10.39
CA TYR A 30 22.98 17.54 -9.77
C TYR A 30 23.09 16.72 -8.49
N VAL A 31 22.47 17.19 -7.41
CA VAL A 31 22.40 16.48 -6.13
C VAL A 31 20.93 16.24 -5.81
N ASN A 32 20.54 14.99 -5.61
CA ASN A 32 19.14 14.58 -5.38
C ASN A 32 18.15 15.11 -6.43
N GLY A 33 18.60 15.29 -7.68
CA GLY A 33 17.80 15.78 -8.80
C GLY A 33 17.77 17.30 -8.97
N GLU A 34 18.38 18.07 -8.05
CA GLU A 34 18.49 19.53 -8.15
C GLU A 34 19.87 19.96 -8.64
N GLU A 35 19.93 20.99 -9.50
CA GLU A 35 21.18 21.53 -10.03
C GLU A 35 21.97 22.27 -8.95
N LEU A 36 23.26 21.92 -8.80
CA LEU A 36 24.18 22.54 -7.85
C LEU A 36 24.69 23.87 -8.39
N LYS A 37 23.98 24.95 -8.05
CA LYS A 37 24.38 26.31 -8.45
C LYS A 37 25.55 26.80 -7.61
N THR A 38 26.60 27.26 -8.29
CA THR A 38 27.86 27.68 -7.68
C THR A 38 28.42 28.93 -8.34
N ASP A 39 29.13 29.75 -7.56
CA ASP A 39 29.83 30.94 -8.07
C ASP A 39 31.15 30.57 -8.76
N GLN A 40 31.78 29.49 -8.31
CA GLN A 40 32.87 28.81 -9.00
C GLN A 40 32.31 27.52 -9.62
N PRO A 41 32.22 27.38 -10.95
CA PRO A 41 31.67 26.17 -11.56
C PRO A 41 32.50 24.93 -11.20
N ALA A 42 31.83 23.77 -11.18
CA ALA A 42 32.51 22.49 -11.16
C ALA A 42 33.29 22.30 -12.48
N ILE A 43 34.45 21.67 -12.39
CA ILE A 43 35.36 21.52 -13.52
C ILE A 43 35.77 20.07 -13.72
N ILE A 44 36.18 19.75 -14.93
CA ILE A 44 36.88 18.52 -15.26
C ILE A 44 38.39 18.80 -15.19
N TYR A 45 39.06 18.06 -14.32
CA TYR A 45 40.50 18.12 -14.14
C TYR A 45 41.05 16.69 -14.11
N GLN A 46 42.00 16.36 -14.99
CA GLN A 46 42.57 15.02 -15.11
C GLN A 46 41.49 13.92 -15.18
N ASP A 47 40.49 14.11 -16.05
CA ASP A 47 39.35 13.20 -16.24
C ASP A 47 38.52 12.93 -14.98
N ARG A 48 38.55 13.85 -14.01
CA ARG A 48 37.73 13.80 -12.80
C ARG A 48 37.00 15.12 -12.58
N THR A 49 35.79 15.02 -12.05
CA THR A 49 35.01 16.21 -11.66
C THR A 49 35.44 16.73 -10.31
N LEU A 50 35.90 17.97 -10.28
CA LEU A 50 36.19 18.74 -9.08
C LEU A 50 35.05 19.73 -8.84
N VAL A 51 34.48 19.74 -7.65
CA VAL A 51 33.30 20.53 -7.28
C VAL A 51 33.62 21.45 -6.09
N PRO A 52 33.02 22.64 -5.98
CA PRO A 52 33.20 23.47 -4.81
C PRO A 52 32.72 22.79 -3.53
N LEU A 53 33.63 22.59 -2.58
CA LEU A 53 33.40 21.83 -1.34
C LEU A 53 32.17 22.30 -0.56
N ARG A 54 32.03 23.61 -0.36
CA ARG A 54 30.91 24.14 0.44
C ARG A 54 29.57 23.89 -0.22
N ALA A 55 29.49 24.04 -1.54
CA ALA A 55 28.26 23.85 -2.27
C ALA A 55 27.81 22.39 -2.23
N ILE A 56 28.71 21.45 -2.54
CA ILE A 56 28.37 20.03 -2.45
C ILE A 56 28.03 19.63 -1.02
N CYS A 57 28.69 20.22 -0.02
CA CYS A 57 28.33 19.91 1.36
C CYS A 57 26.99 20.48 1.81
N GLU A 58 26.64 21.69 1.37
CA GLU A 58 25.32 22.24 1.63
C GLU A 58 24.22 21.39 0.99
N ALA A 59 24.46 20.91 -0.24
CA ALA A 59 23.52 20.05 -0.95
C ALA A 59 23.40 18.64 -0.33
N LEU A 60 24.51 18.08 0.16
CA LEU A 60 24.55 16.79 0.88
C LEU A 60 24.31 16.92 2.38
N LYS A 61 23.99 18.13 2.87
CA LYS A 61 23.74 18.43 4.29
C LYS A 61 24.89 17.99 5.22
N CYS A 62 26.14 18.18 4.80
CA CYS A 62 27.34 17.98 5.62
C CYS A 62 27.93 19.28 6.18
N ASN A 63 28.54 19.14 7.36
CA ASN A 63 29.34 20.18 7.99
C ASN A 63 30.80 20.10 7.55
N VAL A 64 31.47 21.25 7.46
CA VAL A 64 32.88 21.36 7.03
C VAL A 64 33.68 22.13 8.07
N ASP A 65 34.74 21.50 8.57
CA ASP A 65 35.79 22.14 9.36
C ASP A 65 37.06 22.27 8.52
N TRP A 66 37.69 23.44 8.57
CA TRP A 66 38.95 23.74 7.87
C TRP A 66 40.07 24.01 8.87
N ASN A 67 41.17 23.27 8.78
CA ASN A 67 42.41 23.55 9.49
C ASN A 67 43.40 24.26 8.55
N GLY A 68 43.66 25.53 8.81
CA GLY A 68 44.55 26.35 7.97
C GLY A 68 46.04 26.06 8.13
N GLU A 69 46.48 25.50 9.27
CA GLU A 69 47.89 25.16 9.50
C GLU A 69 48.29 23.91 8.71
N THR A 70 47.42 22.91 8.71
CA THR A 70 47.66 21.64 8.02
C THR A 70 47.01 21.60 6.63
N GLN A 71 46.19 22.59 6.27
CA GLN A 71 45.36 22.56 5.06
C GLN A 71 44.44 21.33 4.98
N THR A 72 43.90 20.92 6.13
CA THR A 72 43.03 19.74 6.25
C THR A 72 41.56 20.14 6.23
N ILE A 73 40.80 19.46 5.39
CA ILE A 73 39.34 19.52 5.33
C ILE A 73 38.81 18.36 6.16
N THR A 74 37.86 18.63 7.06
CA THR A 74 37.07 17.59 7.74
C THR A 74 35.60 17.80 7.42
N ILE A 75 34.97 16.81 6.83
CA ILE A 75 33.57 16.79 6.41
C ILE A 75 32.81 15.81 7.32
N LYS A 76 31.64 16.19 7.79
CA LYS A 76 30.84 15.37 8.71
C LYS A 76 29.38 15.35 8.28
N ASN A 77 28.82 14.17 8.07
CA ASN A 77 27.36 13.94 8.07
C ASN A 77 26.99 13.08 9.29
N GLU A 78 25.73 12.66 9.43
CA GLU A 78 25.28 11.85 10.57
C GLU A 78 25.99 10.48 10.70
N LEU A 79 26.49 9.93 9.60
CA LEU A 79 27.05 8.57 9.56
C LEU A 79 28.58 8.54 9.54
N THR A 80 29.22 9.52 8.90
CA THR A 80 30.64 9.44 8.53
C THR A 80 31.35 10.77 8.78
N ILE A 81 32.59 10.67 9.23
CA ILE A 81 33.58 11.75 9.20
C ILE A 81 34.57 11.44 8.08
N VAL A 82 34.70 12.35 7.12
CA VAL A 82 35.68 12.28 6.03
C VAL A 82 36.74 13.35 6.27
N SER A 83 38.02 13.01 6.21
CA SER A 83 39.10 14.00 6.29
C SER A 83 40.07 13.85 5.13
N VAL A 84 40.50 14.98 4.55
CA VAL A 84 41.42 15.02 3.41
C VAL A 84 42.20 16.32 3.41
N GLN A 85 43.49 16.27 3.07
CA GLN A 85 44.37 17.43 3.00
C GLN A 85 44.49 17.93 1.55
N ILE A 86 44.64 19.25 1.36
CA ILE A 86 44.94 19.82 0.03
C ILE A 86 46.19 19.15 -0.56
N GLY A 87 46.10 18.74 -1.83
CA GLY A 87 47.19 18.07 -2.54
C GLY A 87 47.44 16.61 -2.16
N ASN A 88 46.71 16.06 -1.19
CA ASN A 88 46.87 14.66 -0.76
C ASN A 88 45.94 13.72 -1.56
N TYR A 89 46.48 12.57 -1.97
CA TYR A 89 45.81 11.55 -2.77
C TYR A 89 45.15 10.46 -1.92
N TYR A 90 44.99 10.70 -0.62
CA TYR A 90 44.28 9.81 0.29
C TYR A 90 43.30 10.61 1.14
N LEU A 91 42.08 10.09 1.27
CA LEU A 91 41.12 10.53 2.26
C LEU A 91 41.00 9.48 3.37
N SER A 92 40.63 9.93 4.57
CA SER A 92 40.31 9.06 5.70
C SER A 92 38.82 9.14 6.02
N MET A 93 38.20 8.02 6.37
CA MET A 93 36.80 7.89 6.74
C MET A 93 36.70 7.23 8.12
N LYS A 94 35.75 7.69 8.93
CA LYS A 94 35.43 7.12 10.23
C LYS A 94 33.92 7.07 10.42
N ASP A 95 33.37 5.92 10.80
CA ASP A 95 31.96 5.77 11.16
C ASP A 95 31.67 6.50 12.48
N ARG A 96 30.59 7.28 12.53
CA ARG A 96 30.16 8.04 13.71
C ARG A 96 29.30 7.22 14.68
N ARG A 97 28.81 6.04 14.28
CA ARG A 97 27.96 5.16 15.08
C ARG A 97 28.74 4.31 16.08
N GLU A 98 30.06 4.22 15.95
CA GLU A 98 30.89 3.45 16.87
C GLU A 98 31.18 4.25 18.15
N ASP A 99 30.46 3.90 19.22
CA ASP A 99 30.50 4.55 20.55
C ASP A 99 31.81 4.31 21.35
N ARG A 100 32.78 3.64 20.74
CA ARG A 100 34.13 3.46 21.30
C ARG A 100 35.02 4.49 20.63
N GLY A 101 35.72 5.32 21.40
CA GLY A 101 36.61 6.39 20.92
C GLY A 101 37.79 5.95 20.02
N ASP A 102 37.74 4.75 19.43
CA ASP A 102 38.76 4.07 18.64
C ASP A 102 38.18 3.47 17.34
N GLY A 103 37.07 4.01 16.81
CA GLY A 103 36.50 3.50 15.56
C GLY A 103 37.53 3.49 14.42
N ASP A 104 37.58 2.39 13.67
CA ASP A 104 38.63 2.11 12.68
C ASP A 104 38.66 3.21 11.62
N VAL A 105 39.78 3.95 11.56
CA VAL A 105 40.00 4.96 10.53
C VAL A 105 40.40 4.24 9.25
N GLN A 106 39.50 4.24 8.26
CA GLN A 106 39.78 3.68 6.95
C GLN A 106 40.38 4.75 6.04
N THR A 107 41.42 4.41 5.29
CA THR A 107 42.00 5.31 4.28
C THR A 107 41.70 4.81 2.87
N LYS A 108 41.21 5.69 1.99
CA LYS A 108 40.89 5.38 0.59
C LYS A 108 41.73 6.27 -0.35
N PRO A 109 42.41 5.70 -1.37
CA PRO A 109 43.09 6.50 -2.38
C PRO A 109 42.06 7.25 -3.25
N ILE A 110 42.45 8.43 -3.75
CA ILE A 110 41.67 9.25 -4.67
C ILE A 110 42.53 9.60 -5.89
N ASP A 111 41.91 9.69 -7.06
CA ASP A 111 42.64 9.87 -8.33
C ASP A 111 43.15 11.29 -8.55
N VAL A 112 42.44 12.28 -8.00
CA VAL A 112 42.83 13.69 -8.00
C VAL A 112 42.69 14.23 -6.59
N PRO A 113 43.63 15.07 -6.11
CA PRO A 113 43.56 15.60 -4.76
C PRO A 113 42.65 16.83 -4.72
N PRO A 114 42.13 17.21 -3.52
CA PRO A 114 41.55 18.52 -3.33
C PRO A 114 42.54 19.63 -3.68
N MET A 115 42.05 20.71 -4.28
CA MET A 115 42.88 21.85 -4.66
C MET A 115 42.17 23.18 -4.37
N ILE A 116 42.95 24.24 -4.30
CA ILE A 116 42.45 25.61 -4.17
C ILE A 116 42.51 26.25 -5.55
N MET A 117 41.39 26.79 -6.01
CA MET A 117 41.31 27.57 -7.25
C MET A 117 40.63 28.89 -6.95
N GLY A 118 41.39 29.99 -7.07
CA GLY A 118 40.97 31.29 -6.51
C GLY A 118 40.75 31.18 -5.00
N ASP A 119 39.61 31.67 -4.52
CA ASP A 119 39.21 31.64 -3.10
C ASP A 119 38.27 30.46 -2.78
N ARG A 120 38.32 29.38 -3.59
CA ARG A 120 37.44 28.22 -3.45
C ARG A 120 38.25 26.93 -3.36
N THR A 121 37.87 26.10 -2.41
CA THR A 121 38.37 24.72 -2.31
C THR A 121 37.50 23.83 -3.18
N LEU A 122 38.12 23.19 -4.17
CA LEU A 122 37.48 22.18 -4.99
C LEU A 122 37.92 20.79 -4.52
N VAL A 123 36.96 19.88 -4.47
CA VAL A 123 37.17 18.50 -4.04
C VAL A 123 36.67 17.52 -5.10
N PRO A 124 37.23 16.29 -5.16
CA PRO A 124 36.79 15.30 -6.13
C PRO A 124 35.37 14.86 -5.81
N ALA A 125 34.42 15.21 -6.68
CA ALA A 125 33.00 15.05 -6.43
C ALA A 125 32.67 13.60 -6.08
N ARG A 126 33.16 12.66 -6.89
CA ARG A 126 32.93 11.22 -6.69
C ARG A 126 33.46 10.73 -5.34
N ALA A 127 34.73 11.00 -5.07
CA ALA A 127 35.39 10.46 -3.87
C ALA A 127 34.76 10.99 -2.58
N ILE A 128 34.41 12.28 -2.54
CA ILE A 128 33.75 12.89 -1.39
C ILE A 128 32.32 12.41 -1.24
N SER A 129 31.53 12.40 -2.32
CA SER A 129 30.15 11.92 -2.29
C SER A 129 30.04 10.46 -1.86
N GLU A 130 30.82 9.56 -2.45
CA GLU A 130 30.84 8.15 -2.07
C GLU A 130 31.26 7.96 -0.61
N ALA A 131 32.27 8.72 -0.15
CA ALA A 131 32.69 8.69 1.25
C ALA A 131 31.61 9.23 2.21
N LEU A 132 30.63 9.96 1.70
CA LEU A 132 29.46 10.45 2.41
C LEU A 132 28.20 9.60 2.14
N ASN A 133 28.36 8.38 1.61
CA ASN A 133 27.28 7.46 1.25
C ASN A 133 26.31 8.02 0.22
N ALA A 134 26.86 8.60 -0.85
CA ALA A 134 26.10 8.99 -2.03
C ALA A 134 26.62 8.27 -3.29
N ASP A 135 25.69 7.77 -4.10
CA ASP A 135 25.95 7.24 -5.43
C ASP A 135 26.24 8.37 -6.41
N VAL A 136 27.16 8.12 -7.35
CA VAL A 136 27.66 9.12 -8.29
C VAL A 136 27.69 8.55 -9.70
N SER A 137 26.70 8.94 -10.49
CA SER A 137 26.58 8.53 -11.90
C SER A 137 26.97 9.66 -12.86
N TRP A 138 27.45 9.25 -14.03
CA TRP A 138 27.77 10.15 -15.14
C TRP A 138 26.71 10.00 -16.23
N ASP A 139 26.05 11.09 -16.57
CA ASP A 139 25.12 11.18 -17.70
C ASP A 139 25.89 11.70 -18.91
N ALA A 140 26.28 10.78 -19.80
CA ALA A 140 27.10 11.10 -20.96
C ALA A 140 26.34 11.90 -22.03
N GLU A 141 25.02 11.71 -22.15
CA GLU A 141 24.18 12.40 -23.12
C GLU A 141 24.08 13.89 -22.78
N ASN A 142 23.86 14.20 -21.49
CA ASN A 142 23.70 15.57 -21.01
C ASN A 142 24.98 16.17 -20.42
N ARG A 143 26.09 15.43 -20.43
CA ARG A 143 27.39 15.81 -19.84
C ARG A 143 27.28 16.35 -18.41
N ARG A 144 26.60 15.62 -17.53
CA ARG A 144 26.41 16.01 -16.12
C ARG A 144 26.71 14.90 -15.14
N VAL A 145 27.11 15.28 -13.93
CA VAL A 145 27.27 14.35 -12.80
C VAL A 145 26.00 14.35 -11.97
N ASN A 146 25.42 13.18 -11.69
CA ASN A 146 24.30 13.05 -10.77
C ASN A 146 24.78 12.38 -9.48
N ILE A 147 24.51 13.02 -8.35
CA ILE A 147 24.83 12.54 -7.01
C ILE A 147 23.50 12.30 -6.29
N LYS A 148 23.33 11.12 -5.69
CA LYS A 148 22.12 10.77 -4.94
C LYS A 148 22.52 10.06 -3.66
N LEU A 149 21.88 10.36 -2.54
CA LEU A 149 22.10 9.61 -1.31
C LEU A 149 21.83 8.12 -1.55
N ASP A 150 22.79 7.28 -1.13
CA ASP A 150 22.81 5.84 -1.35
C ASP A 150 22.13 5.11 -0.18
N TYR A 151 20.81 5.02 -0.26
CA TYR A 151 19.98 4.24 0.67
C TYR A 151 19.50 2.97 -0.01
N ASP A 152 19.44 1.87 0.76
CA ASP A 152 19.00 0.58 0.25
C ASP A 152 17.48 0.60 -0.02
N MET A 153 16.73 1.31 0.83
CA MET A 153 15.30 1.56 0.65
C MET A 153 14.90 2.93 1.19
N ILE A 154 13.93 3.57 0.52
CA ILE A 154 13.21 4.76 1.01
C ILE A 154 11.73 4.51 0.81
N GLY A 155 10.95 4.63 1.89
CA GLY A 155 9.49 4.47 1.85
C GLY A 155 8.77 5.72 1.33
N ASP A 156 7.44 5.66 1.38
CA ASP A 156 6.61 6.83 1.10
C ASP A 156 6.74 7.87 2.21
N PHE A 157 6.79 9.15 1.83
CA PHE A 157 6.64 10.24 2.78
C PHE A 157 5.23 10.24 3.38
N LYS A 158 5.15 10.10 4.71
CA LYS A 158 3.93 10.30 5.50
C LYS A 158 4.20 11.32 6.60
N GLU A 159 3.31 12.31 6.68
CA GLU A 159 3.39 13.41 7.64
C GLU A 159 4.75 14.16 7.68
N GLY A 160 5.42 14.23 6.53
CA GLY A 160 6.70 14.94 6.37
C GLY A 160 7.95 14.06 6.52
N LEU A 161 7.82 12.82 6.97
CA LEU A 161 8.93 11.90 7.17
C LEU A 161 8.79 10.65 6.30
N SER A 162 9.91 10.06 5.89
CA SER A 162 9.96 8.77 5.21
C SER A 162 10.88 7.81 5.95
N GLY A 163 10.46 6.55 6.08
CA GLY A 163 11.32 5.48 6.58
C GLY A 163 12.44 5.21 5.58
N VAL A 164 13.66 5.07 6.06
CA VAL A 164 14.85 4.87 5.22
C VAL A 164 15.72 3.77 5.80
N GLU A 165 16.22 2.91 4.92
CA GLU A 165 17.07 1.77 5.25
C GLU A 165 18.49 1.96 4.70
N LYS A 166 19.49 1.63 5.54
CA LYS A 166 20.87 1.40 5.10
C LYS A 166 21.51 0.32 5.96
N ASP A 167 22.21 -0.61 5.32
CA ASP A 167 22.95 -1.69 5.96
C ASP A 167 22.08 -2.54 6.92
N GLY A 168 20.82 -2.75 6.54
CA GLY A 168 19.84 -3.51 7.34
C GLY A 168 19.36 -2.78 8.61
N LYS A 169 19.55 -1.46 8.69
CA LYS A 169 19.02 -0.62 9.77
C LYS A 169 18.15 0.49 9.23
N TRP A 170 17.06 0.73 9.95
CA TRP A 170 16.04 1.70 9.61
C TRP A 170 16.05 2.92 10.53
N GLY A 171 15.67 4.05 9.94
CA GLY A 171 15.47 5.34 10.58
C GLY A 171 14.49 6.17 9.76
N PHE A 172 14.47 7.49 9.94
CA PHE A 172 13.62 8.39 9.16
C PHE A 172 14.36 9.61 8.65
N LEU A 173 14.01 10.03 7.43
CA LEU A 173 14.44 11.27 6.82
C LEU A 173 13.28 12.24 6.58
N ASN A 174 13.58 13.54 6.56
CA ASN A 174 12.66 14.59 6.14
C ASN A 174 12.68 14.82 4.62
N LYS A 175 11.86 15.74 4.11
CA LYS A 175 11.74 16.00 2.66
C LYS A 175 13.01 16.61 2.07
N GLU A 176 13.83 17.21 2.92
CA GLU A 176 15.12 17.79 2.60
C GLU A 176 16.23 16.73 2.51
N GLY A 177 15.91 15.46 2.79
CA GLY A 177 16.83 14.33 2.74
C GLY A 177 17.69 14.14 3.99
N GLU A 178 17.41 14.90 5.05
CA GLU A 178 18.14 14.85 6.32
C GLU A 178 17.61 13.69 7.17
N ILE A 179 18.51 12.87 7.72
CA ILE A 179 18.16 11.84 8.71
C ILE A 179 17.76 12.55 10.01
N VAL A 180 16.47 12.55 10.32
CA VAL A 180 15.93 13.15 11.56
C VAL A 180 15.74 12.13 12.67
N ILE A 181 15.64 10.85 12.33
CA ILE A 181 15.61 9.73 13.29
C ILE A 181 16.71 8.74 12.88
N PRO A 182 17.71 8.49 13.73
CA PRO A 182 18.87 7.66 13.40
C PRO A 182 18.52 6.25 12.89
N LEU A 183 19.38 5.72 12.01
CA LEU A 183 19.31 4.36 11.46
C LEU A 183 19.70 3.31 12.52
N VAL A 184 18.81 3.06 13.48
CA VAL A 184 19.08 2.18 14.65
C VAL A 184 18.01 1.12 14.89
N TYR A 185 16.94 1.12 14.09
CA TYR A 185 15.84 0.17 14.17
C TYR A 185 16.04 -0.99 13.22
N ASP A 186 15.47 -2.15 13.54
CA ASP A 186 15.48 -3.31 12.65
C ASP A 186 14.39 -3.19 11.57
N ASP A 187 13.30 -2.50 11.88
CA ASP A 187 12.22 -2.17 10.94
C ASP A 187 11.45 -0.94 11.44
N VAL A 188 10.81 -0.20 10.52
CA VAL A 188 9.99 0.98 10.81
C VAL A 188 8.72 1.00 9.95
N TRP A 189 7.61 1.44 10.52
CA TRP A 189 6.38 1.73 9.79
C TRP A 189 6.19 3.23 9.62
N SER A 190 5.49 3.64 8.55
CA SER A 190 5.22 5.05 8.29
C SER A 190 4.48 5.74 9.44
N PHE A 191 4.80 7.02 9.66
CA PHE A 191 4.11 7.85 10.64
C PHE A 191 2.61 7.96 10.33
N ARG A 192 1.81 7.83 11.40
CA ARG A 192 0.36 8.11 11.43
C ARG A 192 -0.01 8.68 12.79
N ASP A 193 -0.74 9.79 12.80
CA ASP A 193 -1.14 10.55 13.98
C ASP A 193 0.04 10.93 14.89
N GLY A 194 1.17 11.29 14.29
CA GLY A 194 2.38 11.71 14.99
C GLY A 194 3.25 10.58 15.56
N LEU A 195 2.87 9.31 15.38
CA LEU A 195 3.61 8.15 15.89
C LEU A 195 4.00 7.19 14.76
N ALA A 196 5.11 6.49 14.92
CA ALA A 196 5.56 5.41 14.05
C ALA A 196 5.84 4.14 14.86
N LYS A 197 5.32 2.99 14.41
CA LYS A 197 5.72 1.68 14.96
C LYS A 197 7.16 1.42 14.54
N VAL A 198 7.96 0.91 15.47
CA VAL A 198 9.36 0.55 15.22
C VAL A 198 9.69 -0.78 15.89
N GLU A 199 10.64 -1.49 15.29
CA GLU A 199 11.21 -2.72 15.81
C GLU A 199 12.68 -2.50 16.19
N LYS A 200 13.09 -3.03 17.35
CA LYS A 200 14.51 -3.11 17.73
C LYS A 200 14.75 -4.34 18.60
N ASN A 201 15.75 -5.14 18.25
CA ASN A 201 16.10 -6.41 18.87
C ASN A 201 14.91 -7.37 19.01
N GLY A 202 14.06 -7.44 17.97
CA GLY A 202 12.87 -8.29 17.96
C GLY A 202 11.75 -7.84 18.91
N LYS A 203 11.78 -6.58 19.37
CA LYS A 203 10.75 -5.97 20.22
C LYS A 203 10.19 -4.73 19.56
N TYR A 204 8.89 -4.54 19.75
CA TYR A 204 8.14 -3.47 19.11
C TYR A 204 7.73 -2.38 20.11
N GLY A 205 7.63 -1.16 19.60
CA GLY A 205 7.14 0.01 20.30
C GLY A 205 6.74 1.12 19.33
N PHE A 206 6.54 2.32 19.85
CA PHE A 206 6.22 3.50 19.05
C PHE A 206 7.17 4.65 19.40
N ILE A 207 7.57 5.40 18.38
CA ILE A 207 8.30 6.65 18.52
C ILE A 207 7.48 7.83 18.00
N ASN A 208 7.75 9.02 18.50
CA ASN A 208 7.23 10.26 17.93
C ASN A 208 8.16 10.80 16.82
N LYS A 209 7.81 11.96 16.24
CA LYS A 209 8.58 12.58 15.14
C LYS A 209 9.96 13.10 15.55
N GLU A 210 10.18 13.32 16.84
CA GLU A 210 11.50 13.64 17.39
C GLU A 210 12.35 12.38 17.63
N GLY A 211 11.83 11.18 17.31
CA GLY A 211 12.51 9.91 17.54
C GLY A 211 12.47 9.44 18.99
N LYS A 212 11.74 10.12 19.87
CA LYS A 212 11.58 9.72 21.27
C LYS A 212 10.66 8.51 21.34
N VAL A 213 11.09 7.49 22.08
CA VAL A 213 10.26 6.33 22.42
C VAL A 213 9.10 6.78 23.30
N VAL A 214 7.88 6.54 22.79
CA VAL A 214 6.61 6.84 23.43
C VAL A 214 6.01 5.57 24.01
N VAL A 215 5.90 4.52 23.20
CA VAL A 215 5.54 3.17 23.68
C VAL A 215 6.85 2.36 23.76
N PRO A 216 7.25 1.83 24.93
CA PRO A 216 8.52 1.14 25.11
C PRO A 216 8.70 -0.06 24.15
N LEU A 217 9.92 -0.24 23.63
CA LEU A 217 10.29 -1.36 22.76
C LEU A 217 10.52 -2.65 23.57
N ILE A 218 9.46 -3.15 24.20
CA ILE A 218 9.48 -4.33 25.07
C ILE A 218 8.44 -5.39 24.69
N TYR A 219 7.58 -5.07 23.72
CA TYR A 219 6.45 -5.90 23.32
C TYR A 219 6.84 -6.88 22.21
N ASP A 220 6.21 -8.05 22.21
CA ASP A 220 6.34 -9.03 21.13
C ASP A 220 5.60 -8.59 19.87
N ASP A 221 4.56 -7.76 20.03
CA ASP A 221 3.90 -7.07 18.94
C ASP A 221 3.17 -5.82 19.47
N VAL A 222 3.03 -4.82 18.61
CA VAL A 222 2.18 -3.64 18.84
C VAL A 222 1.34 -3.38 17.60
N TYR A 223 0.07 -3.09 17.81
CA TYR A 223 -0.90 -2.82 16.75
C TYR A 223 -1.17 -1.32 16.63
N SER A 224 -1.79 -0.90 15.53
CA SER A 224 -2.15 0.50 15.32
C SER A 224 -3.10 0.99 16.42
N PHE A 225 -3.01 2.28 16.73
CA PHE A 225 -3.96 2.94 17.63
C PHE A 225 -5.37 2.89 17.03
N SER A 226 -6.36 2.50 17.84
CA SER A 226 -7.79 2.61 17.57
C SER A 226 -8.43 3.28 18.79
N GLU A 227 -9.21 4.33 18.57
CA GLU A 227 -9.92 5.06 19.62
C GLU A 227 -9.01 5.53 20.79
N GLY A 228 -7.76 5.86 20.48
CA GLY A 228 -6.80 6.38 21.44
C GLY A 228 -5.93 5.34 22.15
N LEU A 229 -6.20 4.04 21.97
CA LEU A 229 -5.41 2.95 22.55
C LEU A 229 -4.78 2.06 21.47
N ALA A 230 -3.58 1.56 21.74
CA ALA A 230 -2.92 0.55 20.91
C ALA A 230 -2.96 -0.80 21.62
N MET A 231 -3.39 -1.84 20.91
CA MET A 231 -3.27 -3.21 21.40
C MET A 231 -1.79 -3.61 21.42
N VAL A 232 -1.36 -4.28 22.48
CA VAL A 232 0.02 -4.72 22.65
C VAL A 232 0.05 -6.17 23.11
N LYS A 233 1.09 -6.90 22.70
CA LYS A 233 1.32 -8.29 23.08
C LYS A 233 2.66 -8.43 23.78
N LYS A 234 2.68 -9.14 24.91
CA LYS A 234 3.92 -9.50 25.61
C LYS A 234 3.76 -10.83 26.32
N ASP A 235 4.75 -11.71 26.18
CA ASP A 235 4.79 -13.04 26.80
C ASP A 235 3.52 -13.85 26.48
N GLY A 236 3.02 -13.70 25.25
CA GLY A 236 1.80 -14.36 24.78
C GLY A 236 0.48 -13.75 25.27
N LYS A 237 0.50 -12.69 26.09
CA LYS A 237 -0.70 -12.02 26.61
C LYS A 237 -0.94 -10.67 25.96
N TYR A 238 -2.21 -10.31 25.82
CA TYR A 238 -2.68 -9.07 25.21
C TYR A 238 -3.17 -8.08 26.27
N GLY A 239 -2.95 -6.79 25.99
CA GLY A 239 -3.44 -5.63 26.73
C GLY A 239 -3.46 -4.40 25.83
N PHE A 240 -3.67 -3.22 26.41
CA PHE A 240 -3.77 -1.97 25.65
C PHE A 240 -3.04 -0.83 26.34
N VAL A 241 -2.36 0.00 25.55
CA VAL A 241 -1.61 1.18 26.01
C VAL A 241 -2.16 2.46 25.40
N ASN A 242 -2.06 3.57 26.12
CA ASN A 242 -2.37 4.91 25.61
C ASN A 242 -1.21 5.47 24.75
N LYS A 243 -1.39 6.71 24.27
CA LYS A 243 -0.37 7.44 23.49
C LYS A 243 0.79 7.94 24.33
N GLU A 244 0.78 7.73 25.64
CA GLU A 244 1.88 8.01 26.55
C GLU A 244 2.69 6.74 26.88
N GLY A 245 2.23 5.57 26.41
CA GLY A 245 2.84 4.27 26.66
C GLY A 245 2.40 3.59 27.95
N ASP A 246 1.45 4.18 28.69
CA ASP A 246 0.88 3.62 29.90
C ASP A 246 -0.08 2.48 29.56
N ALA A 247 0.04 1.35 30.27
CA ALA A 247 -0.89 0.24 30.15
C ALA A 247 -2.22 0.61 30.82
N ILE A 248 -3.25 0.85 29.99
CA ILE A 248 -4.62 1.13 30.42
C ILE A 248 -5.37 -0.18 30.68
N VAL A 249 -5.21 -1.15 29.78
CA VAL A 249 -5.71 -2.51 29.97
C VAL A 249 -4.51 -3.42 30.24
N PRO A 250 -4.48 -4.15 31.37
CA PRO A 250 -3.35 -5.00 31.72
C PRO A 250 -3.17 -6.17 30.73
N LEU A 251 -1.91 -6.57 30.51
CA LEU A 251 -1.53 -7.66 29.60
C LEU A 251 -1.80 -9.04 30.22
N ILE A 252 -3.08 -9.39 30.38
CA ILE A 252 -3.51 -10.64 31.04
C ILE A 252 -4.41 -11.51 30.15
N TYR A 253 -4.81 -11.02 28.98
CA TYR A 253 -5.76 -11.69 28.09
C TYR A 253 -5.04 -12.63 27.12
N ASP A 254 -5.69 -13.74 26.78
CA ASP A 254 -5.19 -14.71 25.80
C ASP A 254 -5.33 -14.19 24.37
N GLU A 255 -6.43 -13.48 24.11
CA GLU A 255 -6.71 -12.82 22.83
C GLU A 255 -7.43 -11.49 23.08
N ALA A 256 -7.25 -10.54 22.17
CA ALA A 256 -7.95 -9.27 22.16
C ALA A 256 -8.20 -8.79 20.72
N TRP A 257 -9.18 -7.92 20.54
CA TRP A 257 -9.51 -7.30 19.26
C TRP A 257 -9.50 -5.78 19.36
N TYR A 258 -9.40 -5.10 18.21
CA TYR A 258 -9.44 -3.63 18.17
C TYR A 258 -10.70 -3.07 18.83
N TYR A 259 -10.54 -1.90 19.45
CA TYR A 259 -11.68 -1.10 19.90
C TYR A 259 -12.58 -0.72 18.72
N SER A 260 -13.88 -0.84 18.96
CA SER A 260 -14.95 -0.38 18.08
C SER A 260 -16.11 0.11 18.94
N ASP A 261 -16.47 1.38 18.77
CA ASP A 261 -17.46 2.09 19.57
C ASP A 261 -17.22 2.05 21.09
N GLY A 262 -15.98 2.27 21.51
CA GLY A 262 -15.57 2.40 22.91
C GLY A 262 -15.36 1.07 23.64
N LEU A 263 -15.53 -0.07 22.97
CA LEU A 263 -15.35 -1.40 23.56
C LEU A 263 -14.40 -2.25 22.73
N ALA A 264 -13.58 -3.04 23.42
CA ALA A 264 -12.75 -4.08 22.82
C ALA A 264 -13.16 -5.46 23.35
N ARG A 265 -13.38 -6.42 22.44
CA ARG A 265 -13.56 -7.83 22.80
C ARG A 265 -12.25 -8.37 23.35
N VAL A 266 -12.31 -9.11 24.45
CA VAL A 266 -11.16 -9.77 25.07
C VAL A 266 -11.52 -11.20 25.45
N LYS A 267 -10.53 -12.08 25.44
CA LYS A 267 -10.66 -13.49 25.82
C LYS A 267 -9.66 -13.84 26.91
N LYS A 268 -10.10 -14.56 27.92
CA LYS A 268 -9.23 -15.15 28.94
C LYS A 268 -9.87 -16.43 29.48
N ASP A 269 -9.06 -17.48 29.66
CA ASP A 269 -9.50 -18.78 30.21
C ASP A 269 -10.71 -19.35 29.43
N ASP A 270 -10.63 -19.27 28.09
CA ASP A 270 -11.68 -19.68 27.14
C ASP A 270 -13.04 -18.98 27.27
N LYS A 271 -13.10 -17.84 27.97
CA LYS A 271 -14.28 -17.00 28.07
C LYS A 271 -14.07 -15.62 27.47
N TYR A 272 -15.12 -15.10 26.86
CA TYR A 272 -15.13 -13.79 26.22
C TYR A 272 -15.85 -12.75 27.09
N GLY A 273 -15.38 -11.51 26.99
CA GLY A 273 -15.93 -10.32 27.63
C GLY A 273 -15.48 -9.07 26.87
N PHE A 274 -15.74 -7.89 27.45
CA PHE A 274 -15.38 -6.62 26.82
C PHE A 274 -14.81 -5.63 27.84
N VAL A 275 -13.79 -4.90 27.42
CA VAL A 275 -13.20 -3.78 28.16
C VAL A 275 -13.53 -2.45 27.49
N ASN A 276 -13.76 -1.40 28.28
CA ASN A 276 -13.92 -0.03 27.77
C ASN A 276 -12.57 0.68 27.60
N ILE A 277 -12.59 1.91 27.07
CA ILE A 277 -11.38 2.72 26.84
C ILE A 277 -10.69 3.17 28.13
N GLU A 278 -11.41 3.17 29.26
CA GLU A 278 -10.86 3.41 30.60
C GLU A 278 -10.13 2.18 31.17
N GLY A 279 -10.20 1.04 30.48
CA GLY A 279 -9.54 -0.22 30.85
C GLY A 279 -10.36 -1.13 31.77
N GLU A 280 -11.63 -0.78 32.01
CA GLU A 280 -12.54 -1.49 32.88
C GLU A 280 -13.20 -2.65 32.12
N LEU A 281 -13.27 -3.83 32.76
CA LEU A 281 -14.02 -4.97 32.24
C LEU A 281 -15.53 -4.75 32.45
N VAL A 282 -16.16 -4.05 31.51
CA VAL A 282 -17.59 -3.70 31.57
C VAL A 282 -18.52 -4.87 31.26
N ILE A 283 -18.05 -5.84 30.47
CA ILE A 283 -18.78 -7.09 30.21
C ILE A 283 -17.90 -8.24 30.68
N PRO A 284 -18.35 -9.03 31.68
CA PRO A 284 -17.51 -10.03 32.32
C PRO A 284 -17.17 -11.19 31.37
N LEU A 285 -16.04 -11.85 31.64
CA LEU A 285 -15.54 -13.02 30.92
C LEU A 285 -16.38 -14.27 31.24
N ILE A 286 -17.60 -14.35 30.71
CA ILE A 286 -18.54 -15.44 31.00
C ILE A 286 -19.11 -16.11 29.76
N TYR A 287 -18.93 -15.53 28.58
CA TYR A 287 -19.49 -16.02 27.33
C TYR A 287 -18.54 -17.01 26.65
N ASP A 288 -19.09 -18.04 26.04
CA ASP A 288 -18.33 -19.05 25.27
C ASP A 288 -17.82 -18.46 23.95
N PHE A 289 -18.62 -17.57 23.35
CA PHE A 289 -18.26 -16.82 22.17
C PHE A 289 -19.03 -15.49 22.11
N THR A 290 -18.50 -14.52 21.37
CA THR A 290 -19.20 -13.26 21.10
C THR A 290 -18.61 -12.60 19.86
N PHE A 291 -19.37 -11.77 19.15
CA PHE A 291 -18.88 -10.95 18.03
C PHE A 291 -18.75 -9.47 18.44
N SER A 292 -18.11 -8.66 17.60
CA SER A 292 -18.06 -7.20 17.82
C SER A 292 -19.45 -6.59 17.79
N PHE A 293 -19.63 -5.47 18.48
CA PHE A 293 -20.90 -4.75 18.44
C PHE A 293 -21.26 -4.30 17.02
N ASN A 294 -22.48 -4.60 16.60
CA ASN A 294 -23.08 -4.17 15.34
C ASN A 294 -24.46 -3.57 15.64
N GLU A 295 -24.75 -2.40 15.08
CA GLU A 295 -26.05 -1.72 15.27
C GLU A 295 -26.47 -1.50 16.75
N GLY A 296 -25.49 -1.49 17.67
CA GLY A 296 -25.67 -1.26 19.12
C GLY A 296 -25.77 -2.51 19.98
N LEU A 297 -25.79 -3.70 19.39
CA LEU A 297 -25.90 -4.99 20.06
C LEU A 297 -24.74 -5.92 19.67
N SER A 298 -24.50 -6.96 20.47
CA SER A 298 -23.51 -7.99 20.17
C SER A 298 -24.13 -9.37 20.46
N GLU A 299 -23.93 -10.30 19.52
CA GLU A 299 -24.26 -11.70 19.66
C GLU A 299 -23.37 -12.31 20.73
N VAL A 300 -23.97 -13.07 21.64
CA VAL A 300 -23.25 -13.82 22.66
C VAL A 300 -23.75 -15.25 22.73
N GLU A 301 -22.80 -16.16 22.87
CA GLU A 301 -23.05 -17.57 23.13
C GLU A 301 -22.73 -17.88 24.60
N LYS A 302 -23.63 -18.63 25.24
CA LYS A 302 -23.38 -19.23 26.55
C LYS A 302 -24.12 -20.55 26.66
N ASP A 303 -23.43 -21.59 27.11
CA ASP A 303 -23.98 -22.93 27.32
C ASP A 303 -24.65 -23.50 26.06
N GLY A 304 -24.07 -23.19 24.88
CA GLY A 304 -24.54 -23.65 23.57
C GLY A 304 -25.81 -22.95 23.06
N LYS A 305 -26.18 -21.80 23.64
CA LYS A 305 -27.32 -20.99 23.21
C LYS A 305 -26.91 -19.56 22.96
N TRP A 306 -27.53 -18.96 21.96
CA TRP A 306 -27.25 -17.63 21.48
C TRP A 306 -28.33 -16.63 21.87
N GLY A 307 -27.90 -15.39 22.12
CA GLY A 307 -28.72 -14.22 22.38
C GLY A 307 -27.94 -12.95 22.06
N PHE A 308 -28.44 -11.81 22.54
CA PHE A 308 -27.81 -10.50 22.31
C PHE A 308 -27.70 -9.70 23.59
N ILE A 309 -26.58 -8.99 23.72
CA ILE A 309 -26.34 -8.01 24.78
C ILE A 309 -26.19 -6.61 24.20
N ASN A 310 -26.50 -5.60 25.02
CA ASN A 310 -26.13 -4.22 24.72
C ASN A 310 -24.71 -3.88 25.23
N LYS A 311 -24.25 -2.65 24.98
CA LYS A 311 -22.92 -2.17 25.38
C LYS A 311 -22.67 -2.13 26.89
N LYS A 312 -23.72 -2.27 27.71
CA LYS A 312 -23.61 -2.41 29.18
C LYS A 312 -23.53 -3.87 29.64
N GLY A 313 -23.58 -4.82 28.71
CA GLY A 313 -23.64 -6.25 29.01
C GLY A 313 -25.01 -6.76 29.45
N GLU A 314 -26.05 -5.92 29.35
CA GLU A 314 -27.41 -6.34 29.68
C GLU A 314 -27.93 -7.23 28.53
N VAL A 315 -28.48 -8.40 28.88
CA VAL A 315 -29.11 -9.30 27.91
C VAL A 315 -30.40 -8.66 27.41
N VAL A 316 -30.40 -8.25 26.14
CA VAL A 316 -31.56 -7.68 25.45
C VAL A 316 -32.39 -8.79 24.81
N VAL A 317 -31.72 -9.76 24.22
CA VAL A 317 -32.35 -10.95 23.63
C VAL A 317 -31.89 -12.17 24.42
N PRO A 318 -32.80 -12.93 25.05
CA PRO A 318 -32.45 -14.11 25.85
C PRO A 318 -31.62 -15.14 25.08
N LEU A 319 -30.68 -15.78 25.78
CA LEU A 319 -29.81 -16.83 25.23
C LEU A 319 -30.58 -18.15 25.12
N ILE A 320 -31.48 -18.24 24.13
CA ILE A 320 -32.38 -19.38 23.92
C ILE A 320 -32.35 -19.93 22.50
N TYR A 321 -31.64 -19.27 21.59
CA TYR A 321 -31.58 -19.61 20.17
C TYR A 321 -30.44 -20.58 19.89
N ASP A 322 -30.61 -21.44 18.89
CA ASP A 322 -29.58 -22.35 18.40
C ASP A 322 -28.53 -21.60 17.57
N ASP A 323 -28.98 -20.62 16.79
CA ASP A 323 -28.13 -19.72 16.01
C ASP A 323 -28.75 -18.31 16.00
N VAL A 324 -27.90 -17.28 16.00
CA VAL A 324 -28.28 -15.89 15.72
C VAL A 324 -27.29 -15.29 14.72
N TYR A 325 -27.72 -14.26 13.98
CA TYR A 325 -26.91 -13.56 13.00
C TYR A 325 -27.03 -12.05 13.24
N SER A 326 -26.04 -11.29 12.76
CA SER A 326 -26.01 -9.83 12.93
C SER A 326 -27.25 -9.14 12.41
N PHE A 327 -27.60 -8.04 13.06
CA PHE A 327 -28.67 -7.18 12.59
C PHE A 327 -28.31 -6.63 11.21
N SER A 328 -29.26 -6.71 10.29
CA SER A 328 -29.21 -6.05 8.98
C SER A 328 -30.53 -5.33 8.76
N GLU A 329 -30.42 -4.03 8.49
CA GLU A 329 -31.57 -3.16 8.27
C GLU A 329 -32.62 -3.21 9.40
N GLY A 330 -32.18 -3.39 10.64
CA GLY A 330 -33.01 -3.39 11.85
C GLY A 330 -33.59 -4.75 12.29
N LEU A 331 -33.36 -5.83 11.54
CA LEU A 331 -33.80 -7.18 11.91
C LEU A 331 -32.62 -8.16 11.98
N ALA A 332 -32.68 -9.12 12.89
CA ALA A 332 -31.72 -10.21 13.00
C ALA A 332 -32.40 -11.55 12.74
N LYS A 333 -31.77 -12.37 11.90
CA LYS A 333 -32.18 -13.76 11.69
C LYS A 333 -31.82 -14.58 12.92
N VAL A 334 -32.76 -15.39 13.38
CA VAL A 334 -32.56 -16.32 14.50
C VAL A 334 -33.09 -17.70 14.16
N LYS A 335 -32.49 -18.72 14.78
CA LYS A 335 -32.91 -20.11 14.63
C LYS A 335 -33.19 -20.73 15.99
N LYS A 336 -34.30 -21.45 16.10
CA LYS A 336 -34.65 -22.23 17.28
C LYS A 336 -35.40 -23.48 16.87
N ASP A 337 -35.04 -24.62 17.44
CA ASP A 337 -35.66 -25.92 17.20
C ASP A 337 -35.69 -26.27 15.70
N GLY A 338 -34.61 -25.92 14.99
CA GLY A 338 -34.47 -26.18 13.56
C GLY A 338 -35.19 -25.19 12.63
N LYS A 339 -35.93 -24.21 13.16
CA LYS A 339 -36.68 -23.23 12.36
C LYS A 339 -36.14 -21.82 12.47
N SER A 340 -36.14 -21.10 11.35
CA SER A 340 -35.68 -19.72 11.23
C SER A 340 -36.83 -18.72 11.23
N GLY A 341 -36.57 -17.55 11.83
CA GLY A 341 -37.43 -16.37 11.84
C GLY A 341 -36.57 -15.13 12.07
N TYR A 342 -37.21 -14.00 12.39
CA TYR A 342 -36.50 -12.73 12.60
C TYR A 342 -37.01 -12.00 13.84
N ILE A 343 -36.08 -11.34 14.52
CA ILE A 343 -36.35 -10.49 15.68
C ILE A 343 -35.94 -9.04 15.40
N ASN A 344 -36.59 -8.10 16.08
CA ASN A 344 -36.11 -6.71 16.16
C ASN A 344 -35.04 -6.55 17.25
N LYS A 345 -34.56 -5.31 17.44
CA LYS A 345 -33.51 -4.98 18.43
C LYS A 345 -33.98 -5.14 19.87
N GLU A 346 -35.28 -5.11 20.10
CA GLU A 346 -35.92 -5.36 21.39
C GLU A 346 -36.07 -6.87 21.69
N GLY A 347 -35.72 -7.74 20.73
CA GLY A 347 -35.83 -9.20 20.86
C GLY A 347 -37.22 -9.76 20.59
N GLU A 348 -38.14 -8.92 20.10
CA GLU A 348 -39.48 -9.33 19.73
C GLU A 348 -39.44 -10.07 18.40
N ILE A 349 -40.15 -11.19 18.31
CA ILE A 349 -40.29 -11.95 17.07
C ILE A 349 -41.18 -11.15 16.12
N VAL A 350 -40.55 -10.55 15.10
CA VAL A 350 -41.25 -9.83 14.02
C VAL A 350 -41.74 -10.81 12.97
N ILE A 351 -40.91 -11.80 12.64
CA ILE A 351 -41.23 -12.84 11.65
C ILE A 351 -41.17 -14.20 12.35
N PRO A 352 -42.27 -14.95 12.44
CA PRO A 352 -42.33 -16.22 13.16
C PRO A 352 -41.29 -17.24 12.72
N LEU A 353 -40.81 -18.05 13.67
CA LEU A 353 -39.84 -19.13 13.43
C LEU A 353 -40.53 -20.35 12.79
N VAL A 354 -40.87 -20.23 11.51
CA VAL A 354 -41.61 -21.26 10.75
C VAL A 354 -40.87 -21.73 9.49
N TYR A 355 -39.78 -21.06 9.12
CA TYR A 355 -39.02 -21.35 7.90
C TYR A 355 -37.91 -22.37 8.17
N ASP A 356 -37.55 -23.17 7.18
CA ASP A 356 -36.45 -24.14 7.27
C ASP A 356 -35.07 -23.45 7.25
N SER A 357 -34.97 -22.34 6.52
CA SER A 357 -33.82 -21.45 6.50
C SER A 357 -34.21 -20.04 6.04
N ALA A 358 -33.35 -19.07 6.28
CA ALA A 358 -33.57 -17.68 5.96
C ALA A 358 -32.25 -16.99 5.55
N GLY A 359 -32.33 -16.07 4.58
CA GLY A 359 -31.25 -15.16 4.20
C GLY A 359 -31.18 -13.95 5.12
N ASP A 360 -30.32 -12.99 4.78
CA ASP A 360 -30.31 -11.68 5.43
C ASP A 360 -31.15 -10.70 4.60
N PHE A 361 -31.70 -9.67 5.25
CA PHE A 361 -32.37 -8.60 4.53
C PHE A 361 -31.37 -7.82 3.69
N SER A 362 -31.70 -7.65 2.41
CA SER A 362 -30.98 -6.81 1.44
C SER A 362 -31.98 -6.04 0.60
N GLU A 363 -31.85 -4.73 0.63
CA GLU A 363 -32.71 -3.78 -0.06
C GLU A 363 -34.21 -3.94 0.25
N GLY A 364 -34.52 -4.29 1.51
CA GLY A 364 -35.87 -4.44 2.03
C GLY A 364 -36.51 -5.83 1.87
N LEU A 365 -35.83 -6.79 1.24
CA LEU A 365 -36.33 -8.17 1.07
C LEU A 365 -35.32 -9.19 1.60
N ALA A 366 -35.82 -10.31 2.11
CA ALA A 366 -35.00 -11.47 2.45
C ALA A 366 -35.61 -12.73 1.85
N TYR A 367 -34.77 -13.68 1.43
CA TYR A 367 -35.28 -14.98 1.02
C TYR A 367 -35.52 -15.89 2.22
N VAL A 368 -36.52 -16.76 2.13
CA VAL A 368 -36.80 -17.79 3.12
C VAL A 368 -37.16 -19.11 2.44
N LYS A 369 -36.77 -20.21 3.07
CA LYS A 369 -37.05 -21.57 2.59
C LYS A 369 -38.18 -22.19 3.42
N LYS A 370 -39.15 -22.81 2.74
CA LYS A 370 -40.20 -23.62 3.37
C LYS A 370 -40.58 -24.75 2.41
N ASP A 371 -40.68 -25.97 2.93
CA ASP A 371 -41.12 -27.14 2.17
C ASP A 371 -40.31 -27.34 0.86
N ASP A 372 -38.98 -27.20 0.97
CA ASP A 372 -38.01 -27.31 -0.14
C ASP A 372 -38.12 -26.29 -1.28
N LYS A 373 -38.86 -25.20 -1.07
CA LYS A 373 -38.95 -24.08 -2.01
C LYS A 373 -38.54 -22.78 -1.34
N LEU A 374 -38.09 -21.82 -2.14
CA LEU A 374 -37.68 -20.50 -1.68
C LEU A 374 -38.63 -19.41 -2.20
N CYS A 375 -38.85 -18.41 -1.36
CA CYS A 375 -39.64 -17.22 -1.61
C CYS A 375 -38.91 -15.98 -1.07
N TYR A 376 -39.45 -14.78 -1.32
CA TYR A 376 -38.97 -13.56 -0.67
C TYR A 376 -40.06 -12.92 0.18
N ILE A 377 -39.67 -12.43 1.35
CA ILE A 377 -40.53 -11.72 2.29
C ILE A 377 -40.03 -10.29 2.51
N ASN A 378 -40.94 -9.38 2.84
CA ASN A 378 -40.62 -8.06 3.37
C ASN A 378 -40.33 -8.12 4.88
N LYS A 379 -40.06 -6.96 5.49
CA LYS A 379 -39.72 -6.83 6.92
C LYS A 379 -40.88 -7.15 7.84
N GLU A 380 -42.10 -7.06 7.34
CA GLU A 380 -43.34 -7.45 8.02
C GLU A 380 -43.60 -8.96 7.93
N GLY A 381 -42.77 -9.70 7.17
CA GLY A 381 -42.90 -11.14 6.98
C GLY A 381 -43.92 -11.55 5.91
N GLU A 382 -44.45 -10.59 5.16
CA GLU A 382 -45.37 -10.85 4.06
C GLU A 382 -44.60 -11.39 2.86
N ILE A 383 -45.15 -12.44 2.23
CA ILE A 383 -44.57 -13.01 1.00
C ILE A 383 -44.78 -12.02 -0.14
N VAL A 384 -43.69 -11.40 -0.60
CA VAL A 384 -43.68 -10.49 -1.74
C VAL A 384 -43.49 -11.27 -3.04
N ILE A 385 -42.60 -12.26 -3.03
CA ILE A 385 -42.30 -13.09 -4.19
C ILE A 385 -42.59 -14.56 -3.83
N PRO A 386 -43.50 -15.26 -4.54
CA PRO A 386 -44.01 -16.57 -4.13
C PRO A 386 -42.98 -17.69 -3.98
N LEU A 387 -43.35 -18.68 -3.14
CA LEU A 387 -42.62 -19.90 -2.81
C LEU A 387 -42.61 -20.91 -3.97
N VAL A 388 -41.85 -20.61 -5.03
CA VAL A 388 -41.85 -21.42 -6.26
C VAL A 388 -40.45 -21.73 -6.81
N TYR A 389 -39.40 -21.18 -6.21
CA TYR A 389 -38.02 -21.31 -6.68
C TYR A 389 -37.27 -22.43 -5.98
N ASP A 390 -36.32 -23.03 -6.69
CA ASP A 390 -35.44 -24.10 -6.20
C ASP A 390 -34.21 -23.53 -5.48
N ASP A 391 -33.71 -22.38 -5.96
CA ASP A 391 -32.63 -21.62 -5.33
C ASP A 391 -32.79 -20.12 -5.63
N VAL A 392 -32.29 -19.27 -4.72
CA VAL A 392 -32.38 -17.81 -4.84
C VAL A 392 -31.19 -17.11 -4.17
N TRP A 393 -30.88 -15.90 -4.61
CA TRP A 393 -29.80 -15.07 -4.05
C TRP A 393 -30.34 -13.76 -3.47
N SER A 394 -29.58 -13.11 -2.61
CA SER A 394 -29.96 -11.79 -2.08
C SER A 394 -30.12 -10.75 -3.20
N PHE A 395 -31.02 -9.79 -3.00
CA PHE A 395 -31.20 -8.67 -3.91
C PHE A 395 -29.93 -7.79 -3.95
N MET A 396 -29.55 -7.38 -5.16
CA MET A 396 -28.47 -6.45 -5.45
C MET A 396 -28.81 -5.64 -6.69
N ASP A 397 -28.73 -4.31 -6.59
CA ASP A 397 -29.12 -3.35 -7.61
C ASP A 397 -30.57 -3.57 -8.14
N GLY A 398 -31.49 -3.88 -7.23
CA GLY A 398 -32.91 -4.07 -7.54
C GLY A 398 -33.30 -5.43 -8.16
N LEU A 399 -32.33 -6.32 -8.38
CA LEU A 399 -32.56 -7.64 -8.98
C LEU A 399 -32.03 -8.76 -8.10
N ALA A 400 -32.62 -9.95 -8.24
CA ALA A 400 -32.13 -11.14 -7.58
C ALA A 400 -32.10 -12.34 -8.53
N LYS A 401 -30.99 -13.10 -8.50
CA LYS A 401 -30.85 -14.36 -9.23
C LYS A 401 -31.82 -15.38 -8.64
N VAL A 402 -32.50 -16.12 -9.50
CA VAL A 402 -33.42 -17.20 -9.11
C VAL A 402 -33.24 -18.42 -10.00
N GLU A 403 -33.47 -19.60 -9.44
CA GLU A 403 -33.48 -20.88 -10.14
C GLU A 403 -34.86 -21.54 -10.05
N LYS A 404 -35.33 -22.09 -11.17
CA LYS A 404 -36.51 -22.96 -11.21
C LYS A 404 -36.34 -24.04 -12.27
N ASN A 405 -36.55 -25.29 -11.89
CA ASN A 405 -36.41 -26.48 -12.74
C ASN A 405 -35.06 -26.55 -13.47
N GLY A 406 -33.96 -26.22 -12.78
CA GLY A 406 -32.60 -26.24 -13.34
C GLY A 406 -32.31 -25.11 -14.34
N LYS A 407 -33.14 -24.07 -14.38
CA LYS A 407 -32.94 -22.89 -15.23
C LYS A 407 -32.90 -21.61 -14.41
N TYR A 408 -32.00 -20.73 -14.78
CA TYR A 408 -31.71 -19.49 -14.07
C TYR A 408 -32.27 -18.27 -14.79
N GLY A 409 -32.60 -17.25 -14.00
CA GLY A 409 -33.03 -15.93 -14.45
C GLY A 409 -32.92 -14.90 -13.33
N PHE A 410 -33.54 -13.75 -13.54
CA PHE A 410 -33.60 -12.67 -12.54
C PHE A 410 -35.03 -12.17 -12.35
N VAL A 411 -35.36 -11.89 -11.10
CA VAL A 411 -36.60 -11.19 -10.71
C VAL A 411 -36.27 -9.82 -10.17
N ASN A 412 -37.18 -8.87 -10.36
CA ASN A 412 -37.15 -7.60 -9.66
C ASN A 412 -37.86 -7.69 -8.29
N LYS A 413 -37.90 -6.59 -7.54
CA LYS A 413 -38.49 -6.54 -6.19
C LYS A 413 -40.00 -6.77 -6.15
N GLU A 414 -40.71 -6.52 -7.24
CA GLU A 414 -42.13 -6.85 -7.37
C GLU A 414 -42.37 -8.32 -7.75
N GLY A 415 -41.30 -9.13 -7.87
CA GLY A 415 -41.38 -10.54 -8.26
C GLY A 415 -41.59 -10.76 -9.75
N LYS A 416 -41.52 -9.72 -10.58
CA LYS A 416 -41.57 -9.84 -12.03
C LYS A 416 -40.25 -10.42 -12.52
N VAL A 417 -40.35 -11.51 -13.29
CA VAL A 417 -39.21 -12.05 -14.04
C VAL A 417 -38.80 -11.04 -15.10
N VAL A 418 -37.61 -10.45 -14.95
CA VAL A 418 -37.03 -9.50 -15.91
C VAL A 418 -36.06 -10.20 -16.86
N VAL A 419 -35.27 -11.15 -16.36
CA VAL A 419 -34.45 -12.04 -17.17
C VAL A 419 -35.10 -13.43 -17.13
N PRO A 420 -35.58 -13.96 -18.27
CA PRO A 420 -36.33 -15.22 -18.30
C PRO A 420 -35.56 -16.42 -17.72
N LEU A 421 -36.26 -17.33 -17.04
CA LEU A 421 -35.69 -18.57 -16.49
C LEU A 421 -35.50 -19.63 -17.58
N ILE A 422 -34.58 -19.37 -18.49
CA ILE A 422 -34.26 -20.25 -19.62
C ILE A 422 -32.77 -20.55 -19.74
N TYR A 423 -31.94 -19.93 -18.89
CA TYR A 423 -30.49 -20.01 -18.94
C TYR A 423 -29.96 -21.19 -18.11
N ASP A 424 -28.88 -21.80 -18.57
CA ASP A 424 -28.16 -22.86 -17.85
C ASP A 424 -27.35 -22.29 -16.68
N ASP A 425 -26.97 -21.02 -16.76
CA ASP A 425 -26.32 -20.27 -15.68
C ASP A 425 -26.46 -18.76 -15.94
N VAL A 426 -26.47 -17.97 -14.87
CA VAL A 426 -26.44 -16.50 -14.92
C VAL A 426 -25.51 -15.95 -13.85
N TYR A 427 -24.78 -14.89 -14.20
CA TYR A 427 -23.82 -14.20 -13.33
C TYR A 427 -24.34 -12.82 -12.97
N SER A 428 -23.81 -12.23 -11.89
CA SER A 428 -24.18 -10.88 -11.46
C SER A 428 -23.99 -9.86 -12.58
N PHE A 429 -24.84 -8.83 -12.59
CA PHE A 429 -24.67 -7.70 -13.49
C PHE A 429 -23.35 -6.99 -13.21
N SER A 430 -22.61 -6.69 -14.27
CA SER A 430 -21.44 -5.81 -14.24
C SER A 430 -21.60 -4.75 -15.31
N GLU A 431 -21.52 -3.50 -14.90
CA GLU A 431 -21.67 -2.33 -15.76
C GLU A 431 -22.93 -2.31 -16.66
N GLY A 432 -24.03 -2.91 -16.17
CA GLY A 432 -25.33 -2.96 -16.84
C GLY A 432 -25.62 -4.25 -17.63
N LEU A 433 -24.64 -5.15 -17.77
CA LEU A 433 -24.80 -6.42 -18.50
C LEU A 433 -24.51 -7.61 -17.60
N ALA A 434 -25.31 -8.67 -17.72
CA ALA A 434 -25.09 -9.94 -17.06
C ALA A 434 -24.58 -10.97 -18.07
N LYS A 435 -23.48 -11.64 -17.74
CA LYS A 435 -23.03 -12.83 -18.46
C LYS A 435 -24.02 -13.97 -18.18
N VAL A 436 -24.49 -14.64 -19.22
CA VAL A 436 -25.41 -15.77 -19.10
C VAL A 436 -25.02 -16.91 -20.03
N LYS A 437 -25.37 -18.13 -19.65
CA LYS A 437 -25.11 -19.34 -20.43
C LYS A 437 -26.42 -19.92 -20.93
N LYS A 438 -26.51 -20.21 -22.22
CA LYS A 438 -27.66 -20.85 -22.85
C LYS A 438 -27.19 -21.90 -23.84
N ASP A 439 -27.71 -23.11 -23.73
CA ASP A 439 -27.39 -24.25 -24.60
C ASP A 439 -25.87 -24.48 -24.69
N GLY A 440 -25.18 -24.33 -23.56
CA GLY A 440 -23.74 -24.50 -23.46
C GLY A 440 -22.88 -23.31 -23.90
N LYS A 441 -23.46 -22.23 -24.43
CA LYS A 441 -22.74 -21.04 -24.93
C LYS A 441 -23.00 -19.81 -24.08
N TYR A 442 -22.00 -18.93 -23.98
CA TYR A 442 -22.09 -17.66 -23.28
C TYR A 442 -22.51 -16.52 -24.21
N GLY A 443 -23.29 -15.61 -23.64
CA GLY A 443 -23.66 -14.31 -24.19
C GLY A 443 -23.98 -13.34 -23.04
N PHE A 444 -24.55 -12.18 -23.36
CA PHE A 444 -24.84 -11.15 -22.37
C PHE A 444 -26.22 -10.56 -22.55
N VAL A 445 -26.89 -10.31 -21.43
CA VAL A 445 -28.21 -9.68 -21.38
C VAL A 445 -28.18 -8.39 -20.58
N ASN A 446 -29.03 -7.42 -20.94
CA ASN A 446 -29.27 -6.22 -20.14
C ASN A 446 -30.22 -6.50 -18.96
N LYS A 447 -30.52 -5.47 -18.17
CA LYS A 447 -31.42 -5.57 -17.00
C LYS A 447 -32.89 -5.81 -17.38
N GLU A 448 -33.23 -5.54 -18.64
CA GLU A 448 -34.53 -5.80 -19.23
C GLU A 448 -34.67 -7.25 -19.75
N GLY A 449 -33.57 -8.02 -19.76
CA GLY A 449 -33.52 -9.41 -20.23
C GLY A 449 -33.27 -9.57 -21.73
N ASP A 450 -33.03 -8.47 -22.45
CA ASP A 450 -32.68 -8.48 -23.86
C ASP A 450 -31.26 -9.00 -24.06
N ALA A 451 -31.08 -9.90 -25.02
CA ALA A 451 -29.77 -10.37 -25.43
C ALA A 451 -29.04 -9.28 -26.22
N ILE A 452 -28.05 -8.64 -25.59
CA ILE A 452 -27.19 -7.64 -26.22
C ILE A 452 -26.07 -8.34 -27.00
N VAL A 453 -25.51 -9.39 -26.41
CA VAL A 453 -24.46 -10.20 -27.03
C VAL A 453 -24.99 -11.62 -27.24
N PRO A 454 -24.96 -12.15 -28.48
CA PRO A 454 -25.54 -13.45 -28.78
C PRO A 454 -24.79 -14.59 -28.08
N PHE A 455 -25.51 -15.68 -27.79
CA PHE A 455 -24.99 -16.88 -27.10
C PHE A 455 -24.15 -17.75 -28.04
N ILE A 456 -22.97 -17.27 -28.43
CA ILE A 456 -22.10 -17.95 -29.42
C ILE A 456 -20.70 -18.26 -28.89
N TYR A 457 -20.36 -17.75 -27.71
CA TYR A 457 -19.02 -17.89 -27.13
C TYR A 457 -18.92 -19.14 -26.26
N ASP A 458 -17.75 -19.78 -26.29
CA ASP A 458 -17.45 -20.94 -25.46
C ASP A 458 -17.09 -20.55 -24.03
N GLU A 459 -16.46 -19.38 -23.87
CA GLU A 459 -16.12 -18.76 -22.58
C GLU A 459 -16.27 -17.24 -22.68
N ALA A 460 -16.56 -16.59 -21.56
CA ALA A 460 -16.64 -15.14 -21.43
C ALA A 460 -16.34 -14.69 -20.00
N ASP A 461 -15.68 -13.55 -19.86
CA ASP A 461 -15.49 -12.84 -18.60
C ASP A 461 -16.61 -11.83 -18.35
N ASN A 462 -16.69 -11.26 -17.14
CA ASN A 462 -17.64 -10.18 -16.87
C ASN A 462 -17.17 -8.88 -17.51
N PHE A 463 -18.09 -7.96 -17.80
CA PHE A 463 -17.73 -6.62 -18.28
C PHE A 463 -16.94 -5.86 -17.21
N LYS A 464 -15.84 -5.23 -17.63
CA LYS A 464 -14.98 -4.40 -16.79
C LYS A 464 -14.30 -3.34 -17.64
N GLU A 465 -14.38 -2.09 -17.20
CA GLU A 465 -13.89 -0.92 -17.93
C GLU A 465 -14.45 -0.78 -19.36
N GLY A 466 -15.70 -1.21 -19.59
CA GLY A 466 -16.35 -1.14 -20.91
C GLY A 466 -16.19 -2.38 -21.80
N PHE A 467 -15.41 -3.37 -21.40
CA PHE A 467 -15.03 -4.50 -22.25
C PHE A 467 -15.20 -5.85 -21.55
N ALA A 468 -15.35 -6.91 -22.35
CA ALA A 468 -15.33 -8.29 -21.87
C ALA A 468 -14.45 -9.16 -22.78
N ALA A 469 -13.61 -10.01 -22.17
CA ALA A 469 -12.88 -11.03 -22.89
C ALA A 469 -13.82 -12.19 -23.24
N VAL A 470 -13.74 -12.67 -24.47
CA VAL A 470 -14.58 -13.77 -24.98
C VAL A 470 -13.75 -14.75 -25.78
N ARG A 471 -14.11 -16.03 -25.73
CA ARG A 471 -13.48 -17.08 -26.53
C ARG A 471 -14.50 -17.77 -27.41
N LYS A 472 -14.11 -18.05 -28.66
CA LYS A 472 -14.86 -18.97 -29.53
C LYS A 472 -13.93 -20.08 -30.02
N GLY A 473 -14.40 -21.31 -29.92
CA GLY A 473 -13.62 -22.52 -30.14
C GLY A 473 -13.11 -23.16 -28.85
N GLY A 474 -12.85 -24.47 -28.91
CA GLY A 474 -12.39 -25.28 -27.79
C GLY A 474 -10.93 -25.00 -27.40
N TYR A 475 -10.52 -25.52 -26.24
CA TYR A 475 -9.15 -25.39 -25.72
C TYR A 475 -8.11 -25.79 -26.79
N GLY A 476 -7.17 -24.89 -27.09
CA GLY A 476 -6.09 -25.09 -28.07
C GLY A 476 -6.43 -24.83 -29.54
N ASN A 477 -7.71 -24.67 -29.90
CA ASN A 477 -8.16 -24.35 -31.27
C ASN A 477 -9.06 -23.10 -31.34
N GLY A 478 -9.42 -22.52 -30.20
CA GLY A 478 -10.24 -21.32 -30.08
C GLY A 478 -9.40 -20.09 -29.75
N GLY A 479 -9.77 -18.96 -30.33
CA GLY A 479 -9.12 -17.68 -30.07
C GLY A 479 -9.89 -16.84 -29.06
N TRP A 480 -9.17 -16.25 -28.11
CA TRP A 480 -9.64 -15.17 -27.27
C TRP A 480 -9.62 -13.85 -28.03
N GLY A 481 -10.62 -13.02 -27.76
CA GLY A 481 -10.72 -11.63 -28.23
C GLY A 481 -11.51 -10.81 -27.22
N VAL A 482 -11.85 -9.59 -27.60
CA VAL A 482 -12.51 -8.62 -26.71
C VAL A 482 -13.71 -8.03 -27.42
N ILE A 483 -14.82 -7.93 -26.70
CA ILE A 483 -16.01 -7.21 -27.13
C ILE A 483 -16.24 -5.95 -26.32
N ASN A 484 -16.84 -4.93 -26.95
CA ASN A 484 -17.42 -3.78 -26.26
C ASN A 484 -18.84 -4.09 -25.75
N LYS A 485 -19.49 -3.13 -25.08
CA LYS A 485 -20.85 -3.28 -24.53
C LYS A 485 -21.94 -3.48 -25.57
N ASP A 486 -21.70 -3.07 -26.81
CA ASP A 486 -22.62 -3.31 -27.93
C ASP A 486 -22.43 -4.72 -28.53
N GLY A 487 -21.47 -5.49 -28.01
CA GLY A 487 -21.15 -6.85 -28.46
C GLY A 487 -20.24 -6.93 -29.68
N GLU A 488 -19.69 -5.79 -30.11
CA GLU A 488 -18.78 -5.71 -31.25
C GLU A 488 -17.38 -6.18 -30.85
N LEU A 489 -16.75 -7.00 -31.69
CA LEU A 489 -15.35 -7.39 -31.50
C LEU A 489 -14.44 -6.20 -31.74
N VAL A 490 -13.88 -5.64 -30.67
CA VAL A 490 -12.84 -4.61 -30.73
C VAL A 490 -11.45 -5.23 -30.85
N VAL A 491 -11.29 -6.47 -30.36
CA VAL A 491 -10.08 -7.27 -30.55
C VAL A 491 -10.49 -8.62 -31.14
N PRO A 492 -9.92 -9.03 -32.28
CA PRO A 492 -10.29 -10.26 -32.95
C PRO A 492 -9.97 -11.50 -32.12
N LEU A 493 -10.72 -12.57 -32.36
CA LEU A 493 -10.58 -13.87 -31.71
C LEU A 493 -9.32 -14.61 -32.21
N MET A 494 -8.15 -14.22 -31.73
CA MET A 494 -6.86 -14.73 -32.23
C MET A 494 -5.86 -15.12 -31.14
N TYR A 495 -6.11 -14.79 -29.87
CA TYR A 495 -5.16 -15.04 -28.78
C TYR A 495 -5.35 -16.42 -28.15
N ASP A 496 -4.25 -17.07 -27.77
CA ASP A 496 -4.28 -18.40 -27.12
C ASP A 496 -4.87 -18.32 -25.71
N SER A 497 -4.56 -17.24 -24.99
CA SER A 497 -5.11 -16.89 -23.68
C SER A 497 -5.15 -15.38 -23.47
N MET A 498 -6.07 -14.94 -22.62
CA MET A 498 -6.25 -13.54 -22.25
C MET A 498 -6.59 -13.44 -20.76
N ILE A 499 -6.04 -12.42 -20.09
CA ILE A 499 -6.43 -12.00 -18.74
C ILE A 499 -7.11 -10.64 -18.87
N GLU A 500 -8.23 -10.48 -18.17
CA GLU A 500 -9.08 -9.29 -18.17
C GLU A 500 -8.31 -7.95 -18.00
N PHE A 501 -8.95 -6.88 -18.46
CA PHE A 501 -8.42 -5.53 -18.31
C PHE A 501 -8.27 -5.11 -16.85
N SER A 502 -7.15 -4.47 -16.55
CA SER A 502 -6.91 -3.75 -15.30
C SER A 502 -6.09 -2.50 -15.60
N GLY A 503 -6.66 -1.33 -15.34
CA GLY A 503 -6.00 -0.06 -15.64
C GLY A 503 -5.80 0.15 -17.14
N GLY A 504 -6.75 -0.28 -17.96
CA GLY A 504 -6.68 -0.13 -19.42
C GLY A 504 -5.78 -1.11 -20.17
N ILE A 505 -5.17 -2.08 -19.49
CA ILE A 505 -4.25 -3.05 -20.11
C ILE A 505 -4.75 -4.49 -19.87
N ALA A 506 -4.75 -5.31 -20.92
CA ALA A 506 -4.97 -6.75 -20.86
C ALA A 506 -3.66 -7.51 -21.13
N ARG A 507 -3.47 -8.65 -20.45
CA ARG A 507 -2.35 -9.56 -20.73
C ARG A 507 -2.81 -10.63 -21.72
N VAL A 508 -2.02 -10.88 -22.75
CA VAL A 508 -2.39 -11.82 -23.83
C VAL A 508 -1.25 -12.78 -24.14
N GLN A 509 -1.60 -13.93 -24.68
CA GLN A 509 -0.66 -14.89 -25.24
C GLN A 509 -0.97 -15.15 -26.70
N LEU A 510 0.06 -15.16 -27.55
CA LEU A 510 -0.06 -15.50 -28.98
C LEU A 510 1.11 -16.38 -29.40
N ASN A 511 0.81 -17.55 -29.95
CA ASN A 511 1.79 -18.56 -30.33
C ASN A 511 2.79 -18.89 -29.19
N GLY A 512 2.28 -18.99 -27.96
CA GLY A 512 3.09 -19.29 -26.78
C GLY A 512 3.83 -18.10 -26.16
N LYS A 513 3.92 -16.96 -26.85
CA LYS A 513 4.61 -15.74 -26.35
C LYS A 513 3.67 -14.83 -25.60
N ARG A 514 4.18 -14.09 -24.62
CA ARG A 514 3.37 -13.20 -23.76
C ARG A 514 3.53 -11.75 -24.18
N GLY A 515 2.42 -11.03 -24.27
CA GLY A 515 2.38 -9.59 -24.57
C GLY A 515 1.31 -8.87 -23.76
N LYS A 516 1.17 -7.56 -24.00
CA LYS A 516 0.09 -6.75 -23.44
C LYS A 516 -0.54 -5.88 -24.51
N ILE A 517 -1.86 -5.72 -24.43
CA ILE A 517 -2.63 -4.84 -25.32
C ILE A 517 -3.40 -3.78 -24.54
N ASN A 518 -3.65 -2.63 -25.17
CA ASN A 518 -4.60 -1.63 -24.67
C ASN A 518 -6.04 -1.99 -25.06
N LYS A 519 -6.99 -1.11 -24.72
CA LYS A 519 -8.43 -1.26 -24.96
C LYS A 519 -8.80 -1.26 -26.44
N GLU A 520 -7.96 -0.64 -27.26
CA GLU A 520 -8.06 -0.57 -28.72
C GLU A 520 -7.44 -1.81 -29.41
N GLY A 521 -6.85 -2.73 -28.63
CA GLY A 521 -6.19 -3.93 -29.14
C GLY A 521 -4.75 -3.71 -29.62
N GLU A 522 -4.21 -2.51 -29.42
CA GLU A 522 -2.85 -2.17 -29.82
C GLU A 522 -1.84 -2.77 -28.84
N ILE A 523 -0.73 -3.27 -29.36
CA ILE A 523 0.34 -3.88 -28.57
C ILE A 523 1.08 -2.79 -27.80
N VAL A 524 0.96 -2.80 -26.48
CA VAL A 524 1.69 -1.88 -25.58
C VAL A 524 2.94 -2.52 -24.98
N VAL A 525 2.98 -3.85 -24.92
CA VAL A 525 4.20 -4.63 -24.61
C VAL A 525 4.32 -5.74 -25.65
N PRO A 526 5.42 -5.77 -26.44
CA PRO A 526 5.65 -6.79 -27.46
C PRO A 526 5.65 -8.23 -26.92
N PHE A 527 5.44 -9.18 -27.83
CA PHE A 527 5.43 -10.61 -27.51
C PHE A 527 6.85 -11.16 -27.34
N GLU A 528 7.21 -11.53 -26.11
CA GLU A 528 8.48 -12.17 -25.74
C GLU A 528 8.38 -13.70 -25.71
#